data_AF-A0A429MJY9-F1
#
_entry.id   AF-A0A429MJY9-F1
#
_cell.length_a   1.000
_cell.length_b   1.000
_cell.length_c   1.000
_cell.angle_alpha   90.00
_cell.angle_beta   90.00
_cell.angle_gamma   90.00
#
_symmetry.space_group_name_H-M   'P 1'
#
loop_
_entity.id
_entity.type
_entity.pdbx_description
1 polymer ?
#
loop_
_entity_poly.entity_id
_entity_poly.type
_entity_poly.pdbx_seq_one_letter_code
_entity_poly.pdbx_strand_id
1 'polypeptide(L)'
;MHINFSEHFFKIQKQLENPQAVIDENILIDLVSALRPSDPQDTDEIEQKIQAFIDSLLLTPTAPALLQTFLLRLINQYKQVSLYADSGILSLDGFWNQLGQRLGSHFLPLIEDASQLKILIGKIFYLESDSIWLNNVDDKDWATLFGLIGQSNSNVDEKHAIQREMIKAIT
;
A
#
# COMPACT_ATOMS: atom_id res chain seq x y z
N MET A 1 -5.72 23.11 3.09
CA MET A 1 -5.74 22.36 4.36
C MET A 1 -4.40 21.61 4.46
N HIS A 2 -3.56 21.83 5.47
CA HIS A 2 -2.32 21.05 5.62
C HIS A 2 -2.66 19.70 6.26
N ILE A 3 -2.74 18.65 5.45
CA ILE A 3 -2.89 17.28 5.94
C ILE A 3 -1.51 16.83 6.41
N ASN A 4 -1.41 16.41 7.68
CA ASN A 4 -0.16 15.96 8.25
C ASN A 4 -0.15 14.43 8.42
N PHE A 5 0.76 13.77 7.71
CA PHE A 5 0.93 12.32 7.74
C PHE A 5 2.00 11.83 8.73
N SER A 6 2.68 12.74 9.44
CA SER A 6 3.78 12.41 10.37
C SER A 6 3.33 11.46 11.48
N GLU A 7 2.11 11.65 12.01
CA GLU A 7 1.50 10.76 13.01
C GLU A 7 1.34 9.33 12.49
N HIS A 8 0.93 9.15 11.24
CA HIS A 8 0.79 7.83 10.62
C HIS A 8 2.17 7.16 10.49
N PHE A 9 3.17 7.89 9.99
CA PHE A 9 4.53 7.35 9.86
C PHE A 9 5.14 7.00 11.22
N PHE A 10 4.90 7.81 12.25
CA PHE A 10 5.34 7.51 13.61
C PHE A 10 4.68 6.25 14.18
N LYS A 11 3.36 6.08 14.00
CA LYS A 11 2.64 4.86 14.39
C LYS A 11 3.18 3.63 13.67
N ILE A 12 3.42 3.74 12.35
CA ILE A 12 4.03 2.68 11.54
C ILE A 12 5.41 2.33 12.10
N GLN A 13 6.28 3.31 12.30
CA GLN A 13 7.63 3.09 12.83
C GLN A 13 7.60 2.34 14.16
N LYS A 14 6.80 2.83 15.11
CA LYS A 14 6.65 2.21 16.43
C LYS A 14 6.17 0.76 16.34
N GLN A 15 5.30 0.44 15.39
CA GLN A 15 4.85 -0.93 15.18
C GLN A 15 5.94 -1.82 14.58
N LEU A 16 6.74 -1.28 13.65
CA LEU A 16 7.82 -2.01 13.02
C LEU A 16 9.02 -2.27 13.94
N GLU A 17 9.20 -1.47 15.01
CA GLU A 17 10.19 -1.70 16.08
C GLU A 17 10.02 -3.05 16.78
N ASN A 18 8.83 -3.67 16.71
CA ASN A 18 8.62 -5.04 17.18
C ASN A 18 8.41 -5.99 15.99
N PRO A 19 9.45 -6.72 15.53
CA PRO A 19 9.38 -7.60 14.37
C PRO A 19 8.33 -8.71 14.46
N GLN A 20 7.93 -9.11 15.67
CA GLN A 20 6.98 -10.20 15.91
C GLN A 20 5.55 -9.71 16.17
N ALA A 21 5.33 -8.40 16.25
CA ALA A 21 4.00 -7.86 16.48
C ALA A 21 3.11 -8.05 15.24
N VAL A 22 1.86 -8.42 15.49
CA VAL A 22 0.78 -8.37 14.50
C VAL A 22 0.62 -6.92 14.03
N ILE A 23 0.54 -6.71 12.72
CA ILE A 23 0.32 -5.39 12.14
C ILE A 23 -1.14 -5.00 12.34
N ASP A 24 -1.34 -3.76 12.74
CA ASP A 24 -2.65 -3.19 13.02
C ASP A 24 -3.14 -2.52 11.74
N GLU A 25 -4.10 -3.16 11.06
CA GLU A 25 -4.68 -2.60 9.84
C GLU A 25 -5.30 -1.21 10.03
N ASN A 26 -5.68 -0.83 11.25
CA ASN A 26 -6.35 0.45 11.51
C ASN A 26 -5.45 1.63 11.14
N ILE A 27 -4.12 1.48 11.22
CA ILE A 27 -3.20 2.54 10.78
C ILE A 27 -3.34 2.81 9.27
N LEU A 28 -3.57 1.78 8.46
CA LEU A 28 -3.80 1.93 7.02
C LEU A 28 -5.20 2.49 6.73
N ILE A 29 -6.20 2.05 7.50
CA ILE A 29 -7.59 2.54 7.38
C ILE A 29 -7.63 4.04 7.68
N ASP A 30 -6.97 4.47 8.77
CA ASP A 30 -6.86 5.89 9.15
C ASP A 30 -6.14 6.70 8.06
N LEU A 31 -5.04 6.16 7.52
CA LEU A 31 -4.27 6.80 6.45
C LEU A 31 -5.13 7.01 5.20
N VAL A 32 -5.83 5.97 4.73
CA VAL A 32 -6.73 6.08 3.57
C VAL A 32 -7.91 7.00 3.88
N SER A 33 -8.40 7.00 5.13
CA SER A 33 -9.44 7.93 5.55
C SER A 33 -9.00 9.40 5.48
N ALA A 34 -7.72 9.70 5.72
CA ALA A 34 -7.19 11.04 5.54
C ALA A 34 -7.08 11.45 4.05
N LEU A 35 -6.82 10.48 3.16
CA LEU A 35 -6.73 10.66 1.71
C LEU A 35 -8.10 10.78 1.04
N ARG A 36 -9.14 10.19 1.63
CA ARG A 36 -10.49 10.25 1.10
C ARG A 36 -10.97 11.71 1.00
N PRO A 37 -11.44 12.17 -0.18
CA PRO A 37 -11.99 13.52 -0.32
C PRO A 37 -13.36 13.61 0.36
N SER A 38 -13.78 14.83 0.64
CA SER A 38 -15.11 15.14 1.16
C SER A 38 -16.17 14.95 0.06
N ASP A 39 -15.84 15.33 -1.18
CA ASP A 39 -16.61 15.02 -2.38
C ASP A 39 -15.82 14.09 -3.31
N PRO A 40 -16.27 12.85 -3.55
CA PRO A 40 -15.57 11.89 -4.41
C PRO A 40 -15.47 12.31 -5.89
N GLN A 41 -16.19 13.35 -6.32
CA GLN A 41 -16.12 13.90 -7.67
C GLN A 41 -15.28 15.19 -7.75
N ASP A 42 -14.84 15.75 -6.62
CA ASP A 42 -13.98 16.93 -6.61
C ASP A 42 -12.54 16.54 -6.94
N THR A 43 -12.20 16.63 -8.23
CA THR A 43 -10.87 16.29 -8.74
C THR A 43 -9.77 17.18 -8.16
N ASP A 44 -10.08 18.42 -7.81
CA ASP A 44 -9.11 19.36 -7.23
C ASP A 44 -8.79 18.96 -5.78
N GLU A 45 -9.80 18.55 -4.99
CA GLU A 45 -9.57 18.00 -3.64
C GLU A 45 -8.78 16.69 -3.71
N ILE A 46 -9.12 15.80 -4.64
CA ILE A 46 -8.41 14.53 -4.84
C ILE A 46 -6.94 14.76 -5.16
N GLU A 47 -6.63 15.58 -6.17
CA GLU A 47 -5.25 15.91 -6.55
C GLU A 47 -4.50 16.53 -5.37
N GLN A 48 -5.09 17.51 -4.66
CA GLN A 48 -4.45 18.13 -3.50
C GLN A 48 -4.10 17.13 -2.41
N LYS A 49 -4.99 16.18 -2.11
CA LYS A 49 -4.77 15.16 -1.06
C LYS A 49 -3.69 14.17 -1.44
N ILE A 50 -3.70 13.69 -2.70
CA ILE A 50 -2.70 12.74 -3.20
C ILE A 50 -1.33 13.40 -3.28
N GLN A 51 -1.25 14.64 -3.80
CA GLN A 51 0.01 15.38 -3.84
C GLN A 51 0.56 15.66 -2.44
N ALA A 52 -0.29 16.07 -1.49
CA ALA A 52 0.14 16.27 -0.10
C ALA A 52 0.72 14.99 0.51
N PHE A 53 0.20 13.82 0.13
CA PHE A 53 0.73 12.54 0.58
C PHE A 53 2.08 12.21 -0.05
N ILE A 54 2.20 12.37 -1.37
CA ILE A 54 3.47 12.23 -2.11
C ILE A 54 4.54 13.16 -1.51
N ASP A 55 4.21 14.43 -1.29
CA ASP A 55 5.10 15.40 -0.68
C ASP A 55 5.55 14.97 0.73
N SER A 56 4.64 14.43 1.53
CA SER A 56 4.98 13.93 2.88
C SER A 56 5.96 12.76 2.86
N LEU A 57 5.86 11.89 1.85
CA LEU A 57 6.78 10.77 1.62
C LEU A 57 8.16 11.27 1.16
N LEU A 58 8.20 12.31 0.34
CA LEU A 58 9.44 12.93 -0.14
C LEU A 58 10.15 13.71 0.96
N LEU A 59 9.41 14.45 1.80
CA LEU A 59 9.93 15.26 2.90
C LEU A 59 10.44 14.43 4.07
N THR A 60 10.00 13.18 4.21
CA THR A 60 10.40 12.26 5.28
C THR A 60 11.19 11.09 4.69
N PRO A 61 12.53 11.13 4.65
CA PRO A 61 13.34 10.16 3.89
C PRO A 61 13.11 8.69 4.22
N THR A 62 12.70 8.39 5.45
CA THR A 62 12.40 7.02 5.91
C THR A 62 10.96 6.58 5.65
N ALA A 63 10.03 7.50 5.39
CA ALA A 63 8.61 7.20 5.28
C ALA A 63 8.25 6.23 4.15
N PRO A 64 8.82 6.35 2.92
CA PRO A 64 8.55 5.37 1.87
C PRO A 64 8.93 3.94 2.27
N ALA A 65 10.05 3.81 2.99
CA ALA A 65 10.55 2.52 3.46
C ALA A 65 9.67 1.90 4.55
N LEU A 66 9.32 2.71 5.54
CA LEU A 66 8.44 2.33 6.63
C LEU A 66 7.09 1.88 6.09
N LEU A 67 6.51 2.68 5.19
CA LEU A 67 5.24 2.36 4.55
C LEU A 67 5.33 1.07 3.73
N GLN A 68 6.40 0.89 2.95
CA GLN A 68 6.61 -0.35 2.19
C GLN A 68 6.63 -1.58 3.11
N THR A 69 7.45 -1.58 4.16
CA THR A 69 7.53 -2.73 5.10
C THR A 69 6.22 -3.00 5.80
N PHE A 70 5.55 -1.94 6.24
CA PHE A 70 4.24 -2.05 6.87
C PHE A 70 3.21 -2.69 5.94
N LEU A 71 3.10 -2.21 4.70
CA LEU A 71 2.18 -2.78 3.72
C LEU A 71 2.51 -4.24 3.40
N LEU A 72 3.80 -4.59 3.28
CA LEU A 72 4.21 -5.98 3.03
C LEU A 72 3.86 -6.91 4.18
N ARG A 73 4.14 -6.50 5.43
CA ARG A 73 3.79 -7.31 6.61
C ARG A 73 2.28 -7.45 6.75
N LEU A 74 1.53 -6.37 6.50
CA LEU A 74 0.07 -6.40 6.52
C LEU A 74 -0.50 -7.34 5.43
N ILE A 75 -0.02 -7.23 4.19
CA ILE A 75 -0.42 -8.12 3.10
C ILE A 75 -0.09 -9.58 3.44
N ASN A 76 1.06 -9.86 4.05
CA ASN A 76 1.45 -11.21 4.49
C ASN A 76 0.57 -11.74 5.62
N GLN A 77 0.20 -10.90 6.58
CA GLN A 77 -0.71 -11.28 7.67
C GLN A 77 -2.07 -11.74 7.15
N TYR A 78 -2.54 -11.12 6.07
CA TYR A 78 -3.81 -11.46 5.40
C TYR A 78 -3.64 -12.48 4.27
N LYS A 79 -2.48 -13.13 4.16
CA LYS A 79 -2.22 -14.18 3.17
C LYS A 79 -1.53 -15.36 3.85
N GLN A 80 -2.27 -16.44 4.10
CA GLN A 80 -1.71 -17.69 4.62
C GLN A 80 -0.92 -18.48 3.56
N VAL A 81 0.07 -17.89 2.89
CA VAL A 81 0.95 -18.49 1.85
C VAL A 81 0.42 -18.33 0.41
N SER A 82 1.32 -17.92 -0.50
CA SER A 82 1.18 -17.84 -1.97
C SER A 82 0.40 -16.66 -2.60
N LEU A 83 1.02 -15.48 -2.66
CA LEU A 83 0.81 -14.59 -3.83
C LEU A 83 2.11 -14.20 -4.53
N TYR A 84 3.25 -14.54 -3.91
CA TYR A 84 4.54 -14.34 -4.51
C TYR A 84 4.85 -15.40 -5.58
N ALA A 85 4.30 -16.61 -5.46
CA ALA A 85 4.49 -17.67 -6.45
C ALA A 85 3.58 -17.49 -7.67
N ASP A 86 2.33 -17.07 -7.47
CA ASP A 86 1.31 -17.07 -8.55
C ASP A 86 1.35 -15.84 -9.47
N SER A 87 2.04 -14.76 -9.10
CA SER A 87 2.09 -13.55 -9.93
C SER A 87 3.17 -13.58 -11.02
N GLY A 88 4.13 -14.52 -10.98
CA GLY A 88 5.24 -14.59 -11.93
C GLY A 88 6.17 -13.35 -11.92
N ILE A 89 5.96 -12.43 -10.99
CA ILE A 89 6.77 -11.22 -10.83
C ILE A 89 7.98 -11.58 -9.98
N LEU A 90 9.14 -11.69 -10.63
CA LEU A 90 10.40 -12.10 -10.01
C LEU A 90 10.95 -11.08 -8.99
N SER A 91 10.35 -9.88 -8.86
CA SER A 91 10.79 -8.85 -7.91
C SER A 91 9.63 -8.10 -7.25
N LEU A 92 9.84 -7.71 -6.00
CA LEU A 92 8.92 -6.90 -5.21
C LEU A 92 8.63 -5.54 -5.88
N ASP A 93 9.60 -4.99 -6.60
CA ASP A 93 9.49 -3.71 -7.30
C ASP A 93 8.59 -3.83 -8.53
N GLY A 94 8.63 -4.97 -9.23
CA GLY A 94 7.68 -5.30 -10.29
C GLY A 94 6.25 -5.45 -9.79
N PHE A 95 6.08 -5.91 -8.54
CA PHE A 95 4.76 -6.10 -7.92
C PHE A 95 4.08 -4.75 -7.70
N TRP A 96 4.79 -3.78 -7.13
CA TRP A 96 4.24 -2.43 -6.89
C TRP A 96 3.88 -1.70 -8.20
N ASN A 97 4.70 -1.86 -9.24
CA ASN A 97 4.41 -1.28 -10.55
C ASN A 97 3.16 -1.90 -11.19
N GLN A 98 3.00 -3.23 -11.13
CA GLN A 98 1.80 -3.89 -11.63
C GLN A 98 0.56 -3.59 -10.79
N LEU A 99 0.72 -3.44 -9.46
CA LEU A 99 -0.36 -3.04 -8.58
C LEU A 99 -0.86 -1.64 -8.91
N GLY A 100 0.06 -0.68 -9.14
CA GLY A 100 -0.28 0.67 -9.56
C GLY A 100 -1.01 0.72 -10.90
N GLN A 101 -0.54 -0.05 -11.89
CA GLN A 101 -1.22 -0.14 -13.18
C GLN A 101 -2.63 -0.73 -13.06
N ARG A 102 -2.85 -1.73 -12.20
CA ARG A 102 -4.17 -2.33 -11.99
C ARG A 102 -5.12 -1.40 -11.23
N LEU A 103 -4.61 -0.69 -10.22
CA LEU A 103 -5.41 0.26 -9.45
C LEU A 103 -5.81 1.48 -10.30
N GLY A 104 -4.93 2.00 -11.16
CA GLY A 104 -5.26 3.09 -12.09
C GLY A 104 -6.19 2.67 -13.24
N SER A 105 -6.05 1.45 -13.78
CA SER A 105 -6.78 1.05 -14.99
C SER A 105 -8.18 0.46 -14.77
N HIS A 106 -8.44 -0.20 -13.64
CA HIS A 106 -9.76 -0.76 -13.29
C HIS A 106 -9.69 -1.28 -11.85
N PHE A 107 -10.18 -0.48 -10.90
CA PHE A 107 -9.79 -0.47 -9.49
C PHE A 107 -9.66 -1.80 -8.71
N LEU A 108 -10.11 -2.96 -9.19
CA LEU A 108 -9.86 -4.24 -8.54
C LEU A 108 -9.71 -5.39 -9.56
N PRO A 109 -8.65 -6.22 -9.51
CA PRO A 109 -8.76 -7.55 -10.07
C PRO A 109 -9.90 -8.26 -9.30
N LEU A 110 -10.83 -8.87 -10.05
CA LEU A 110 -11.81 -9.81 -9.52
C LEU A 110 -11.03 -10.99 -8.91
N ILE A 111 -10.59 -10.84 -7.66
CA ILE A 111 -10.05 -11.95 -6.88
C ILE A 111 -11.27 -12.81 -6.57
N GLU A 112 -11.46 -13.84 -7.38
CA GLU A 112 -12.60 -14.77 -7.31
C GLU A 112 -12.61 -15.63 -6.05
N ASP A 113 -11.59 -15.54 -5.20
CA ASP A 113 -11.55 -16.34 -3.99
C ASP A 113 -11.79 -15.52 -2.72
N ALA A 114 -12.38 -16.19 -1.73
CA ALA A 114 -12.63 -15.71 -0.36
C ALA A 114 -11.32 -15.47 0.42
N SER A 115 -10.38 -14.76 -0.20
CA SER A 115 -9.07 -14.45 0.33
C SER A 115 -9.19 -13.43 1.45
N GLN A 116 -8.46 -13.66 2.54
CA GLN A 116 -8.33 -12.71 3.66
C GLN A 116 -7.88 -11.32 3.17
N LEU A 117 -7.13 -11.24 2.06
CA LEU A 117 -6.78 -9.96 1.43
C LEU A 117 -8.03 -9.18 0.95
N LYS A 118 -9.05 -9.82 0.38
CA LYS A 118 -10.29 -9.15 -0.01
C LYS A 118 -11.00 -8.55 1.21
N ILE A 119 -10.93 -9.22 2.36
CA ILE A 119 -11.44 -8.70 3.63
C ILE A 119 -10.66 -7.45 4.04
N LEU A 120 -9.32 -7.47 3.99
CA LEU A 120 -8.51 -6.29 4.28
C LEU A 120 -8.85 -5.12 3.36
N ILE A 121 -8.93 -5.36 2.06
CA ILE A 121 -9.28 -4.33 1.08
C ILE A 121 -10.67 -3.75 1.35
N GLY A 122 -11.67 -4.59 1.66
CA GLY A 122 -13.00 -4.14 2.04
C GLY A 122 -13.05 -3.37 3.37
N LYS A 123 -12.10 -3.59 4.30
CA LYS A 123 -11.95 -2.79 5.52
C LYS A 123 -11.36 -1.41 5.22
N ILE A 124 -10.37 -1.34 4.32
CA ILE A 124 -9.68 -0.10 3.96
C ILE A 124 -10.57 0.80 3.10
N PHE A 125 -11.19 0.22 2.08
CA PHE A 125 -12.05 0.88 1.11
C PHE A 125 -13.51 0.47 1.33
N TYR A 126 -14.05 0.85 2.48
CA TYR A 126 -15.36 0.40 2.95
C TYR A 126 -16.53 1.22 2.39
N LEU A 127 -16.27 2.38 1.75
CA LEU A 127 -17.32 3.22 1.19
C LEU A 127 -17.49 2.95 -0.31
N GLU A 128 -18.72 2.94 -0.78
CA GLU A 128 -19.02 2.79 -2.22
C GLU A 128 -18.37 3.91 -3.05
N SER A 129 -18.31 5.12 -2.49
CA SER A 129 -17.66 6.29 -3.08
C SER A 129 -16.15 6.16 -3.23
N ASP A 130 -15.52 5.15 -2.60
CA ASP A 130 -14.08 4.94 -2.71
C ASP A 130 -13.66 4.71 -4.15
N SER A 131 -14.41 3.87 -4.85
CA SER A 131 -14.20 3.59 -6.26
C SER A 131 -14.20 4.86 -7.13
N ILE A 132 -15.03 5.85 -6.81
CA ILE A 132 -15.21 7.05 -7.62
C ILE A 132 -13.96 7.92 -7.52
N TRP A 133 -13.51 8.25 -6.31
CA TRP A 133 -12.36 9.15 -6.15
C TRP A 133 -11.05 8.49 -6.57
N LEU A 134 -10.91 7.18 -6.36
CA LEU A 134 -9.71 6.44 -6.76
C LEU A 134 -9.54 6.37 -8.28
N ASN A 135 -10.64 6.25 -9.03
CA ASN A 135 -10.62 6.32 -10.49
C ASN A 135 -10.34 7.73 -11.04
N ASN A 136 -10.48 8.76 -10.21
CA ASN A 136 -10.19 10.15 -10.57
C ASN A 136 -8.75 10.58 -10.21
N VAL A 137 -7.97 9.71 -9.56
CA VAL A 137 -6.54 9.96 -9.34
C VAL A 137 -5.78 9.79 -10.65
N ASP A 138 -4.95 10.77 -11.01
CA ASP A 138 -4.14 10.74 -12.23
C ASP A 138 -3.14 9.58 -12.22
N ASP A 139 -3.01 8.88 -13.36
CA ASP A 139 -2.06 7.79 -13.54
C ASP A 139 -0.62 8.20 -13.18
N LYS A 140 -0.25 9.46 -13.41
CA LYS A 140 1.09 9.99 -13.05
C LYS A 140 1.31 9.99 -11.54
N ASP A 141 0.26 10.23 -10.76
CA ASP A 141 0.31 10.31 -9.31
C ASP A 141 0.32 8.92 -8.71
N TRP A 142 -0.44 7.99 -9.28
CA TRP A 142 -0.30 6.55 -8.99
C TRP A 142 1.12 6.05 -9.26
N ALA A 143 1.66 6.34 -10.44
CA ALA A 143 3.01 5.93 -10.82
C ALA A 143 4.07 6.52 -9.85
N THR A 144 3.91 7.78 -9.46
CA THR A 144 4.81 8.43 -8.50
C THR A 144 4.72 7.77 -7.13
N LEU A 145 3.52 7.58 -6.59
CA LEU A 145 3.30 6.98 -5.28
C LEU A 145 3.89 5.56 -5.21
N PHE A 146 3.56 4.70 -6.18
CA PHE A 146 4.08 3.33 -6.22
C PHE A 146 5.57 3.28 -6.55
N GLY A 147 6.08 4.23 -7.32
CA GLY A 147 7.51 4.41 -7.56
C GLY A 147 8.28 4.68 -6.27
N LEU A 148 7.78 5.61 -5.43
CA LEU A 148 8.39 5.94 -4.14
C LEU A 148 8.38 4.77 -3.16
N ILE A 149 7.24 4.07 -3.04
CA ILE A 149 7.09 2.91 -2.16
C ILE A 149 7.92 1.73 -2.68
N GLY A 150 7.93 1.48 -3.98
CA GLY A 150 8.60 0.35 -4.62
C GLY A 150 10.12 0.45 -4.57
N GLN A 151 10.69 1.62 -4.91
CA GLN A 151 12.14 1.82 -5.00
C GLN A 151 12.85 1.95 -3.64
N SER A 152 12.13 1.82 -2.53
CA SER A 152 12.74 1.87 -1.21
C SER A 152 13.71 0.69 -1.00
N ASN A 153 14.99 1.00 -0.84
CA ASN A 153 16.08 0.03 -0.64
C ASN A 153 16.37 -0.26 0.83
N SER A 154 15.54 0.19 1.77
CA SER A 154 15.81 0.06 3.21
C SER A 154 15.43 -1.30 3.80
N ASN A 155 14.73 -2.14 3.03
CA ASN A 155 14.08 -3.37 3.50
C ASN A 155 14.68 -4.61 2.82
N VAL A 156 15.98 -4.57 2.54
CA VAL A 156 16.72 -5.64 1.87
C VAL A 156 16.58 -6.95 2.65
N ASP A 157 16.57 -6.88 3.98
CA ASP A 157 16.44 -8.05 4.85
C ASP A 157 15.05 -8.70 4.78
N GLU A 158 13.97 -7.92 4.75
CA GLU A 158 12.60 -8.41 4.52
C GLU A 158 12.42 -8.98 3.11
N LYS A 159 12.98 -8.32 2.08
CA LYS A 159 13.00 -8.82 0.70
C LYS A 159 13.69 -10.19 0.63
N HIS A 160 14.83 -10.35 1.31
CA HIS A 160 15.52 -11.62 1.39
C HIS A 160 14.79 -12.67 2.24
N ALA A 161 14.09 -12.26 3.31
CA ALA A 161 13.27 -13.18 4.10
C ALA A 161 12.12 -13.77 3.26
N ILE A 162 11.41 -12.92 2.51
CA ILE A 162 10.37 -13.35 1.58
C ILE A 162 10.95 -14.28 0.51
N GLN A 163 12.09 -13.93 -0.09
CA GLN A 163 12.75 -14.76 -1.10
C GLN A 163 13.14 -16.14 -0.57
N ARG A 164 13.63 -16.23 0.68
CA ARG A 164 13.97 -17.51 1.32
C ARG A 164 12.74 -18.39 1.56
N GLU A 165 11.64 -17.79 2.02
CA GLU A 165 10.37 -18.51 2.21
C GLU A 165 9.78 -19.01 0.88
N MET A 166 9.91 -18.24 -0.21
CA MET A 166 9.51 -18.69 -1.54
C MET A 166 10.30 -19.91 -2.03
N ILE A 167 11.63 -19.92 -1.84
CA ILE A 167 12.47 -21.06 -2.25
C ILE A 167 12.06 -22.34 -1.49
N LYS A 168 11.74 -22.22 -0.20
CA LYS A 168 11.23 -23.35 0.60
C LYS A 168 9.87 -23.86 0.14
N ALA A 169 9.00 -22.99 -0.39
CA ALA A 169 7.66 -23.39 -0.82
C ALA A 169 7.66 -24.18 -2.15
N ILE A 170 8.76 -24.13 -2.91
CA ILE A 170 8.88 -24.74 -4.25
C ILE A 170 9.80 -25.98 -4.24
N THR A 171 10.44 -26.27 -3.10
CA THR A 171 11.34 -27.43 -2.92
C THR A 171 10.77 -28.40 -1.91
#